data_AF-A0A6G1IPW5-F1
#
_entry.id   AF-A0A6G1IPW5-F1
#
_cell.length_a   1.000
_cell.length_b   1.000
_cell.length_c   1.000
_cell.angle_alpha   90.00
_cell.angle_beta   90.00
_cell.angle_gamma   90.00
#
_symmetry.space_group_name_H-M   'P 1'
#
loop_
_entity.id
_entity.type
_entity.pdbx_description
1 polymer ?
#
loop_
_entity_poly.entity_id
_entity_poly.type
_entity_poly.pdbx_seq_one_letter_code
_entity_poly.pdbx_strand_id
1 'polypeptide(L)'
;MSFELLKRAGGGGGGGHAPEDPSADIENVDVQHYLGWIWVAFVGVFTLYQLVFHLIRYIRTVVCLNNDTQRYFSTPHVLFANFRKHCLDAPLFKTRHHREFKLSSAINIGTLPSRLQTFMLVGYFGTNVGLAVWKVDFGKDYSVVAGEIRNRTGVMAVINMIPLFLLAGRNNPIIKLTQISFDTMNLIHRWFGRIVVLEALTHTFAWVAYKVHTVGWSAVQAAITNKKSDFIWTGLMGTVAFTFLLIQSPSAIRHAFYESFLIGHIIGAAIAVAGVWIHLNNRHQQQMVYGVVALWVMERSWRLLRILIRNVGKGGTKADVEVLPGDALRVTVRMARPWTFRPGQHAYLTIPSVGLHTNHPFSLAWSEEEEDLNITNMTADEKGLPMNRQDILEKRKTSMSFIVRRRTGFTEKLYKKADLSAAGRFTCNAFVEGPYGGEDLSSYGTVMLWAAGIGITHQVPHVRELVAGYANGTVATRRLTLVWIIQSPEHLEWIRTWMTHILSMPRRREILKILLFVTRPRSTKEIHSPSSSVQMFPGRPNIQALIDQEMQEGIGAACVSTCGTGALSDDLRKAIRQRETNWNVDFREESFSW
;
A
#
# COMPACT_ATOMS: atom_id res chain seq x y z
N MET A 1 44.09 -32.65 0.95
CA MET A 1 45.21 -31.79 1.41
C MET A 1 44.81 -30.36 1.11
N SER A 2 44.48 -29.46 2.04
CA SER A 2 44.72 -29.37 3.48
C SER A 2 43.50 -28.66 4.10
N PHE A 3 42.78 -29.33 5.00
CA PHE A 3 41.63 -28.76 5.73
C PHE A 3 41.54 -29.40 7.12
N GLU A 4 42.66 -29.40 7.83
CA GLU A 4 42.73 -29.79 9.25
C GLU A 4 44.01 -29.19 9.79
N LEU A 5 43.93 -28.03 10.46
CA LEU A 5 44.94 -27.49 11.42
C LEU A 5 44.65 -26.03 11.78
N LEU A 6 43.50 -25.73 12.39
CA LEU A 6 43.31 -24.46 13.12
C LEU A 6 42.22 -24.54 14.20
N LYS A 7 42.13 -25.70 14.88
CA LYS A 7 41.29 -25.90 16.06
C LYS A 7 42.17 -26.24 17.27
N ARG A 8 43.00 -25.29 17.72
CA ARG A 8 43.65 -25.28 19.05
C ARG A 8 44.50 -24.00 19.23
N ALA A 9 43.90 -22.98 19.82
CA ALA A 9 44.56 -22.03 20.73
C ALA A 9 43.54 -20.97 21.16
N GLY A 10 43.24 -20.89 22.45
CA GLY A 10 42.34 -19.86 23.00
C GLY A 10 41.53 -20.32 24.20
N GLY A 11 42.17 -20.94 25.19
CA GLY A 11 41.57 -21.15 26.51
C GLY A 11 41.62 -19.85 27.32
N GLY A 12 40.48 -19.35 27.76
CA GLY A 12 40.39 -18.17 28.63
C GLY A 12 38.97 -17.78 29.01
N GLY A 13 38.41 -18.48 30.00
CA GLY A 13 37.36 -17.98 30.92
C GLY A 13 36.02 -17.50 30.35
N GLY A 14 35.00 -18.37 30.38
CA GLY A 14 33.60 -17.94 30.23
C GLY A 14 32.60 -19.10 30.24
N GLY A 15 31.80 -19.17 31.30
CA GLY A 15 30.53 -19.92 31.45
C GLY A 15 30.37 -21.25 30.71
N GLY A 16 30.40 -22.36 31.46
CA GLY A 16 30.18 -23.72 30.94
C GLY A 16 28.98 -23.83 30.00
N HIS A 17 29.27 -24.01 28.72
CA HIS A 17 28.35 -24.55 27.74
C HIS A 17 28.32 -26.07 27.93
N ALA A 18 27.13 -26.64 28.12
CA ALA A 18 26.93 -28.05 27.81
C ALA A 18 27.34 -28.29 26.34
N PRO A 19 27.90 -29.45 25.98
CA PRO A 19 28.29 -29.72 24.60
C PRO A 19 27.07 -29.52 23.70
N GLU A 20 27.13 -28.52 22.81
CA GLU A 20 26.10 -28.30 21.80
C GLU A 20 26.04 -29.55 20.93
N ASP A 21 24.88 -30.21 20.90
CA ASP A 21 24.61 -31.32 19.98
C ASP A 21 24.77 -30.79 18.55
N PRO A 22 25.75 -31.27 17.77
CA PRO A 22 25.99 -30.78 16.41
C PRO A 22 24.75 -30.88 15.50
N SER A 23 23.81 -31.78 15.82
CA SER A 23 22.56 -31.92 15.08
C SER A 23 21.63 -30.72 15.28
N ALA A 24 21.56 -30.13 16.49
CA ALA A 24 20.67 -29.01 16.78
C ALA A 24 21.03 -27.74 15.99
N ASP A 25 22.33 -27.50 15.76
CA ASP A 25 22.79 -26.38 14.94
C ASP A 25 22.47 -26.58 13.45
N ILE A 26 22.62 -27.81 12.94
CA ILE A 26 22.22 -28.17 11.57
C ILE A 26 20.73 -27.96 11.40
N GLU A 27 19.92 -28.40 12.36
CA GLU A 27 18.48 -28.21 12.31
C GLU A 27 18.08 -26.72 12.33
N ASN A 28 18.77 -25.88 13.10
CA ASN A 28 18.50 -24.44 13.13
C ASN A 28 18.76 -23.80 11.77
N VAL A 29 19.83 -24.23 11.10
CA VAL A 29 20.15 -23.83 9.72
C VAL A 29 19.09 -24.32 8.75
N ASP A 30 18.59 -25.55 8.89
CA ASP A 30 17.51 -26.07 8.05
C ASP A 30 16.22 -25.26 8.19
N VAL A 31 15.82 -24.91 9.42
CA VAL A 31 14.63 -24.09 9.68
C VAL A 31 14.75 -22.71 9.04
N GLN A 32 15.94 -22.08 9.12
CA GLN A 32 16.23 -20.84 8.42
C GLN A 32 16.04 -20.99 6.91
N HIS A 33 16.58 -22.07 6.31
CA HIS A 33 16.42 -22.33 4.88
C HIS A 33 14.97 -22.59 4.49
N TYR A 34 14.22 -23.35 5.28
CA TYR A 34 12.80 -23.61 5.01
C TYR A 34 11.97 -22.33 5.01
N LEU A 35 12.17 -21.45 6.00
CA LEU A 35 11.50 -20.14 6.04
C LEU A 35 11.90 -19.27 4.85
N GLY A 36 13.17 -19.29 4.45
CA GLY A 36 13.64 -18.61 3.24
C GLY A 36 12.97 -19.13 1.97
N TRP A 37 12.91 -20.46 1.79
CA TRP A 37 12.29 -21.09 0.62
C TRP A 37 10.78 -20.86 0.54
N ILE A 38 10.08 -20.86 1.69
CA ILE A 38 8.65 -20.50 1.74
C ILE A 38 8.43 -19.11 1.15
N TRP A 39 9.30 -18.15 1.47
CA TRP A 39 9.20 -16.79 0.94
C TRP A 39 9.53 -16.69 -0.54
N VAL A 40 10.58 -17.37 -0.99
CA VAL A 40 10.90 -17.45 -2.42
C VAL A 40 9.73 -18.06 -3.20
N ALA A 41 9.14 -19.14 -2.69
CA ALA A 41 7.97 -19.77 -3.28
C ALA A 41 6.76 -18.83 -3.31
N PHE A 42 6.50 -18.08 -2.23
CA PHE A 42 5.42 -17.09 -2.17
C PHE A 42 5.58 -16.04 -3.27
N VAL A 43 6.76 -15.41 -3.37
CA VAL A 43 7.03 -14.42 -4.41
C VAL A 43 6.92 -15.05 -5.81
N GLY A 44 7.42 -16.27 -6.00
CA GLY A 44 7.34 -17.01 -7.26
C GLY A 44 5.91 -17.28 -7.71
N VAL A 45 5.05 -17.79 -6.82
CA VAL A 45 3.64 -18.10 -7.10
C VAL A 45 2.87 -16.84 -7.48
N PHE A 46 3.03 -15.75 -6.72
CA PHE A 46 2.33 -14.51 -7.03
C PHE A 46 2.86 -13.83 -8.30
N THR A 47 4.16 -13.93 -8.58
CA THR A 47 4.72 -13.42 -9.84
C THR A 47 4.18 -14.20 -11.04
N LEU A 48 4.12 -15.54 -10.93
CA LEU A 48 3.52 -16.38 -11.98
C LEU A 48 2.04 -16.07 -12.18
N TYR A 49 1.28 -15.92 -11.08
CA TYR A 49 -0.11 -15.48 -11.12
C TYR A 49 -0.24 -14.16 -11.90
N GLN A 50 0.56 -13.14 -11.59
CA GLN A 50 0.51 -11.87 -12.31
C GLN A 50 0.92 -11.97 -13.77
N LEU A 51 1.91 -12.80 -14.11
CA LEU A 51 2.31 -13.02 -15.49
C LEU A 51 1.16 -13.58 -16.32
N VAL A 52 0.43 -14.55 -15.77
CA VAL A 52 -0.76 -15.13 -16.42
C VAL A 52 -1.84 -14.07 -16.62
N PHE A 53 -2.15 -13.27 -15.60
CA PHE A 53 -3.17 -12.21 -15.73
C PHE A 53 -2.74 -11.08 -16.66
N HIS A 54 -1.45 -10.75 -16.71
CA HIS A 54 -0.92 -9.80 -17.67
C HIS A 54 -1.11 -10.29 -19.10
N LEU A 55 -0.81 -11.56 -19.37
CA LEU A 55 -1.03 -12.19 -20.68
C LEU A 55 -2.52 -12.22 -21.05
N ILE A 56 -3.40 -12.61 -20.12
CA ILE A 56 -4.86 -12.61 -20.33
C ILE A 56 -5.35 -11.20 -20.70
N ARG A 57 -4.91 -10.18 -19.97
CA ARG A 57 -5.27 -8.78 -20.25
C ARG A 57 -4.77 -8.33 -21.62
N TYR A 58 -3.53 -8.66 -21.96
CA TYR A 58 -2.95 -8.32 -23.26
C TYR A 58 -3.73 -8.97 -24.41
N ILE A 59 -3.99 -10.28 -24.33
CA ILE A 59 -4.80 -11.01 -25.31
C ILE A 59 -6.19 -10.40 -25.41
N ARG A 60 -6.83 -10.13 -24.26
CA ARG A 60 -8.17 -9.52 -24.20
C ARG A 60 -8.19 -8.15 -24.88
N THR A 61 -7.21 -7.28 -24.60
CA THR A 61 -7.11 -5.98 -25.27
C THR A 61 -7.00 -6.16 -26.78
N VAL A 62 -6.01 -6.91 -27.27
CA VAL A 62 -5.74 -7.07 -28.70
C VAL A 62 -6.94 -7.64 -29.46
N VAL A 63 -7.60 -8.66 -28.91
CA VAL A 63 -8.76 -9.31 -29.54
C VAL A 63 -10.01 -8.41 -29.50
N CYS A 64 -10.12 -7.52 -28.52
CA CYS A 64 -11.33 -6.71 -28.31
C CYS A 64 -11.26 -5.27 -28.84
N LEU A 65 -10.09 -4.80 -29.33
CA LEU A 65 -9.90 -3.41 -29.78
C LEU A 65 -10.96 -2.90 -30.76
N ASN A 66 -11.50 -3.78 -31.61
CA ASN A 66 -12.54 -3.47 -32.60
C ASN A 66 -13.73 -4.44 -32.55
N ASN A 67 -13.94 -5.13 -31.42
CA ASN A 67 -15.05 -6.07 -31.26
C ASN A 67 -16.10 -5.47 -30.32
N ASP A 68 -17.31 -5.23 -30.83
CA ASP A 68 -18.39 -4.61 -30.05
C ASP A 68 -19.19 -5.62 -29.21
N THR A 69 -18.98 -6.93 -29.40
CA THR A 69 -19.74 -7.98 -28.69
C THR A 69 -18.94 -8.65 -27.58
N GLN A 70 -17.65 -8.94 -27.82
CA GLN A 70 -16.69 -9.47 -26.84
C GLN A 70 -17.15 -10.71 -26.05
N ARG A 71 -18.07 -11.51 -26.61
CA ARG A 71 -18.79 -12.59 -25.89
C ARG A 71 -17.88 -13.63 -25.24
N TYR A 72 -16.75 -13.96 -25.86
CA TYR A 72 -15.81 -14.92 -25.29
C TYR A 72 -15.30 -14.51 -23.91
N PHE A 73 -15.06 -13.22 -23.70
CA PHE A 73 -14.51 -12.70 -22.45
C PHE A 73 -15.57 -12.38 -21.40
N SER A 74 -16.87 -12.43 -21.72
CA SER A 74 -17.94 -12.17 -20.74
C SER A 74 -18.23 -13.38 -19.85
N THR A 75 -17.97 -14.60 -20.33
CA THR A 75 -18.17 -15.84 -19.58
C THR A 75 -16.95 -16.15 -18.69
N PRO A 76 -17.12 -16.30 -17.37
CA PRO A 76 -16.01 -16.61 -16.49
C PRO A 76 -15.67 -18.12 -16.51
N HIS A 77 -14.41 -18.44 -16.24
CA HIS A 77 -14.01 -19.83 -16.03
C HIS A 77 -14.52 -20.33 -14.66
N VAL A 78 -15.29 -21.42 -14.64
CA VAL A 78 -16.06 -21.89 -13.47
C VAL A 78 -15.19 -22.08 -12.22
N LEU A 79 -14.05 -22.77 -12.34
CA LEU A 79 -13.17 -23.01 -11.19
C LEU A 79 -12.57 -21.71 -10.64
N PHE A 80 -12.19 -20.79 -11.53
CA PHE A 80 -11.57 -19.54 -11.13
C PHE A 80 -12.60 -18.58 -10.52
N ALA A 81 -13.81 -18.53 -11.09
CA ALA A 81 -14.93 -17.79 -10.52
C ALA A 81 -15.28 -18.27 -9.11
N ASN A 82 -15.34 -19.59 -8.90
CA ASN A 82 -15.60 -20.15 -7.57
C ASN A 82 -14.46 -19.82 -6.59
N PHE A 83 -13.21 -19.90 -7.03
CA PHE A 83 -12.06 -19.49 -6.21
C PHE A 83 -12.14 -18.00 -5.83
N ARG A 84 -12.46 -17.11 -6.78
CA ARG A 84 -12.62 -15.68 -6.50
C ARG A 84 -13.73 -15.40 -5.51
N LYS A 85 -14.91 -15.96 -5.78
CA LYS A 85 -16.11 -15.83 -4.96
C LYS A 85 -15.92 -16.33 -3.54
N HIS A 86 -15.19 -17.41 -3.32
CA HIS A 86 -15.12 -18.04 -2.00
C HIS A 86 -13.84 -17.75 -1.23
N CYS A 87 -12.76 -17.37 -1.92
CA CYS A 87 -11.42 -17.19 -1.34
C CYS A 87 -10.81 -15.80 -1.59
N LEU A 88 -10.66 -15.37 -2.85
CA LEU A 88 -9.91 -14.15 -3.19
C LEU A 88 -10.65 -12.87 -2.75
N ASP A 89 -11.88 -12.71 -3.22
CA ASP A 89 -12.70 -11.49 -3.03
C ASP A 89 -13.61 -11.60 -1.81
N ALA A 90 -13.61 -12.76 -1.16
CA ALA A 90 -14.46 -13.06 -0.02
C ALA A 90 -13.96 -12.35 1.26
N PRO A 91 -14.84 -11.61 1.96
CA PRO A 91 -14.52 -11.08 3.29
C PRO A 91 -14.40 -12.21 4.31
N LEU A 92 -13.63 -11.98 5.37
CA LEU A 92 -13.48 -12.96 6.45
C LEU A 92 -14.84 -13.31 7.08
N PHE A 93 -15.63 -12.30 7.44
CA PHE A 93 -16.96 -12.48 8.03
C PHE A 93 -18.04 -11.68 7.29
N LYS A 94 -19.10 -12.38 6.86
CA LYS A 94 -20.29 -11.82 6.20
C LYS A 94 -19.95 -10.90 5.02
N THR A 95 -19.95 -9.58 5.25
CA THR A 95 -19.72 -8.54 4.25
C THR A 95 -18.55 -7.62 4.59
N ARG A 96 -17.98 -7.71 5.80
CA ARG A 96 -17.05 -6.70 6.32
C ARG A 96 -15.61 -6.98 5.88
N HIS A 97 -15.01 -6.02 5.17
CA HIS A 97 -13.58 -6.01 4.86
C HIS A 97 -12.99 -4.61 5.10
N HIS A 98 -13.50 -3.58 4.41
CA HIS A 98 -12.97 -2.21 4.50
C HIS A 98 -13.68 -1.32 5.51
N ARG A 99 -14.88 -1.68 5.96
CA ARG A 99 -15.45 -1.00 7.13
C ARG A 99 -14.63 -1.35 8.36
N GLU A 100 -14.03 -0.32 8.96
CA GLU A 100 -13.23 -0.43 10.19
C GLU A 100 -13.97 -1.19 11.29
N PHE A 101 -13.27 -2.16 11.89
CA PHE A 101 -13.75 -2.89 13.06
C PHE A 101 -13.46 -2.07 14.31
N LYS A 102 -14.52 -1.71 15.04
CA LYS A 102 -14.43 -0.94 16.27
C LYS A 102 -14.84 -1.83 17.45
N LEU A 103 -13.98 -2.01 18.44
CA LEU A 103 -14.34 -2.68 19.71
C LEU A 103 -15.18 -1.77 20.59
N SER A 104 -14.98 -0.44 20.48
CA SER A 104 -15.78 0.57 21.17
C SER A 104 -15.86 1.84 20.31
N SER A 105 -16.64 2.84 20.74
CA SER A 105 -16.70 4.15 20.05
C SER A 105 -15.32 4.82 19.93
N ALA A 106 -14.41 4.55 20.88
CA ALA A 106 -13.06 5.09 20.94
C ALA A 106 -11.97 4.14 20.37
N ILE A 107 -12.20 2.82 20.35
CA ILE A 107 -11.19 1.84 19.96
C ILE A 107 -11.51 1.29 18.56
N ASN A 108 -10.75 1.76 17.58
CA ASN A 108 -10.72 1.27 16.22
C ASN A 108 -9.51 0.33 16.02
N ILE A 109 -9.73 -0.85 15.45
CA ILE A 109 -8.73 -1.92 15.23
C ILE A 109 -8.29 -1.98 13.76
N GLY A 110 -8.88 -1.18 12.90
CA GLY A 110 -8.60 -1.13 11.47
C GLY A 110 -9.50 -2.07 10.67
N THR A 111 -9.07 -2.39 9.45
CA THR A 111 -9.79 -3.26 8.51
C THR A 111 -9.57 -4.74 8.81
N LEU A 112 -10.55 -5.57 8.47
CA LEU A 112 -10.42 -7.02 8.60
C LEU A 112 -9.75 -7.58 7.33
N PRO A 113 -8.81 -8.54 7.44
CA PRO A 113 -8.24 -9.19 6.27
C PRO A 113 -9.30 -9.94 5.45
N SER A 114 -9.03 -10.15 4.15
CA SER A 114 -9.83 -11.06 3.32
C SER A 114 -9.60 -12.51 3.76
N ARG A 115 -10.38 -13.46 3.25
CA ARG A 115 -10.16 -14.87 3.58
C ARG A 115 -8.79 -15.36 3.14
N LEU A 116 -8.39 -15.07 1.90
CA LEU A 116 -7.06 -15.43 1.40
C LEU A 116 -5.94 -14.84 2.27
N GLN A 117 -6.05 -13.55 2.60
CA GLN A 117 -5.09 -12.90 3.51
C GLN A 117 -5.07 -13.58 4.88
N THR A 118 -6.23 -13.92 5.44
CA THR A 118 -6.33 -14.60 6.74
C THR A 118 -5.70 -15.99 6.70
N PHE A 119 -5.99 -16.78 5.66
CA PHE A 119 -5.38 -18.11 5.50
C PHE A 119 -3.87 -18.03 5.38
N MET A 120 -3.34 -17.06 4.63
CA MET A 120 -1.89 -16.84 4.53
C MET A 120 -1.27 -16.44 5.86
N LEU A 121 -1.90 -15.50 6.58
CA LEU A 121 -1.40 -15.00 7.86
C LEU A 121 -1.42 -16.09 8.94
N VAL A 122 -2.54 -16.80 9.08
CA VAL A 122 -2.67 -17.91 10.05
C VAL A 122 -1.78 -19.07 9.66
N GLY A 123 -1.71 -19.42 8.36
CA GLY A 123 -0.84 -20.46 7.86
C GLY A 123 0.63 -20.17 8.15
N TYR A 124 1.11 -18.96 7.83
CA TYR A 124 2.49 -18.57 8.11
C TYR A 124 2.79 -18.51 9.61
N PHE A 125 1.88 -17.96 10.42
CA PHE A 125 2.01 -17.98 11.88
C PHE A 125 2.10 -19.42 12.42
N GLY A 126 1.21 -20.29 11.97
CA GLY A 126 1.20 -21.72 12.32
C GLY A 126 2.48 -22.44 11.91
N THR A 127 3.04 -22.13 10.73
CA THR A 127 4.34 -22.65 10.30
C THR A 127 5.46 -22.21 11.25
N ASN A 128 5.47 -20.95 11.70
CA ASN A 128 6.50 -20.51 12.65
C ASN A 128 6.35 -21.20 14.01
N VAL A 129 5.13 -21.34 14.52
CA VAL A 129 4.90 -22.11 15.76
C VAL A 129 5.34 -23.57 15.59
N GLY A 130 4.98 -24.21 14.48
CA GLY A 130 5.36 -25.58 14.18
C GLY A 130 6.86 -25.78 14.06
N LEU A 131 7.56 -24.88 13.36
CA LEU A 131 9.03 -24.91 13.23
C LEU A 131 9.76 -24.58 14.52
N ALA A 132 9.16 -23.77 15.41
CA ALA A 132 9.74 -23.45 16.72
C ALA A 132 9.83 -24.67 17.65
N VAL A 133 8.93 -25.65 17.48
CA VAL A 133 8.90 -26.90 18.26
C VAL A 133 9.32 -28.12 17.43
N TRP A 134 9.65 -27.93 16.16
CA TRP A 134 9.98 -29.01 15.24
C TRP A 134 11.26 -29.73 15.69
N LYS A 135 11.16 -31.07 15.79
CA LYS A 135 12.24 -31.96 16.23
C LYS A 135 12.81 -31.68 17.63
N VAL A 136 12.13 -30.88 18.45
CA VAL A 136 12.48 -30.73 19.87
C VAL A 136 12.06 -31.99 20.62
N ASP A 137 13.03 -32.65 21.25
CA ASP A 137 12.77 -33.84 22.06
C ASP A 137 12.40 -33.43 23.49
N PHE A 138 11.08 -33.31 23.72
CA PHE A 138 10.52 -32.95 25.02
C PHE A 138 10.72 -34.02 26.12
N GLY A 139 11.27 -35.20 25.78
CA GLY A 139 11.65 -36.21 26.76
C GLY A 139 13.00 -35.96 27.43
N LYS A 140 13.82 -35.05 26.89
CA LYS A 140 15.13 -34.68 27.45
C LYS A 140 15.00 -33.76 28.67
N ASP A 141 16.12 -33.56 29.36
CA ASP A 141 16.22 -32.63 30.48
C ASP A 141 15.75 -31.22 30.09
N TYR A 142 15.08 -30.56 31.03
CA TYR A 142 14.51 -29.22 30.85
C TYR A 142 15.52 -28.20 30.29
N SER A 143 16.76 -28.26 30.74
CA SER A 143 17.85 -27.38 30.29
C SER A 143 18.18 -27.57 28.81
N VAL A 144 18.10 -28.80 28.29
CA VAL A 144 18.33 -29.10 26.88
C VAL A 144 17.17 -28.54 26.05
N VAL A 145 15.94 -28.86 26.44
CA VAL A 145 14.72 -28.39 25.75
C VAL A 145 14.65 -26.86 25.71
N ALA A 146 14.90 -26.19 26.85
CA ALA A 146 14.91 -24.74 26.93
C ALA A 146 16.04 -24.12 26.08
N GLY A 147 17.20 -24.78 25.98
CA GLY A 147 18.31 -24.37 25.14
C GLY A 147 18.00 -24.48 23.64
N GLU A 148 17.36 -25.57 23.22
CA GLU A 148 16.92 -25.80 21.84
C GLU A 148 15.87 -24.76 21.42
N ILE A 149 14.82 -24.56 22.24
CA ILE A 149 13.78 -23.55 21.99
C ILE A 149 14.39 -22.16 21.91
N ARG A 150 15.29 -21.80 22.84
CA ARG A 150 16.00 -20.52 22.83
C ARG A 150 16.72 -20.29 21.51
N ASN A 151 17.56 -21.24 21.08
CA ASN A 151 18.34 -21.08 19.85
C ASN A 151 17.41 -21.02 18.62
N ARG A 152 16.39 -21.89 18.57
CA ARG A 152 15.41 -21.97 17.48
C ARG A 152 14.68 -20.66 17.26
N THR A 153 14.06 -20.10 18.29
CA THR A 153 13.28 -18.87 18.18
C THR A 153 14.16 -17.66 17.91
N GLY A 154 15.43 -17.66 18.37
CA GLY A 154 16.40 -16.62 18.03
C GLY A 154 16.74 -16.60 16.54
N VAL A 155 17.02 -17.76 15.94
CA VAL A 155 17.31 -17.88 14.49
C VAL A 155 16.09 -17.50 13.66
N MET A 156 14.90 -17.99 14.05
CA MET A 156 13.63 -17.68 13.38
C MET A 156 13.30 -16.18 13.40
N ALA A 157 13.51 -15.51 14.54
CA ALA A 157 13.31 -14.07 14.63
C ALA A 157 14.16 -13.30 13.61
N VAL A 158 15.44 -13.68 13.45
CA VAL A 158 16.37 -13.00 12.54
C VAL A 158 16.01 -13.22 11.08
N ILE A 159 15.67 -14.44 10.66
CA ILE A 159 15.24 -14.69 9.27
C ILE A 159 13.92 -13.96 8.94
N ASN A 160 12.99 -13.92 9.89
CA ASN A 160 11.72 -13.19 9.75
C ASN A 160 11.90 -11.66 9.71
N MET A 161 13.03 -11.12 10.18
CA MET A 161 13.33 -9.69 10.04
C MET A 161 13.56 -9.27 8.58
N ILE A 162 14.02 -10.16 7.70
CA ILE A 162 14.24 -9.83 6.27
C ILE A 162 12.94 -9.38 5.58
N PRO A 163 11.88 -10.21 5.51
CA PRO A 163 10.61 -9.79 4.94
C PRO A 163 9.95 -8.67 5.77
N LEU A 164 10.13 -8.64 7.10
CA LEU A 164 9.60 -7.58 7.94
C LEU A 164 10.00 -6.19 7.43
N PHE A 165 11.28 -5.96 7.16
CA PHE A 165 11.77 -4.67 6.69
C PHE A 165 11.45 -4.43 5.20
N LEU A 166 11.49 -5.48 4.38
CA LEU A 166 11.17 -5.40 2.95
C LEU A 166 9.72 -4.93 2.71
N LEU A 167 8.77 -5.50 3.45
CA LEU A 167 7.34 -5.23 3.31
C LEU A 167 6.92 -3.85 3.84
N ALA A 168 7.77 -3.18 4.63
CA ALA A 168 7.53 -1.81 5.10
C ALA A 168 7.87 -0.74 4.04
N GLY A 169 8.68 -1.09 3.05
CA GLY A 169 9.16 -0.16 2.03
C GLY A 169 8.07 0.26 1.04
N ARG A 170 7.92 1.56 0.79
CA ARG A 170 7.05 2.06 -0.30
C ARG A 170 7.65 1.75 -1.67
N ASN A 171 8.98 1.66 -1.71
CA ASN A 171 9.77 1.36 -2.90
C ASN A 171 10.18 -0.10 -2.96
N ASN A 172 9.20 -0.97 -2.77
CA ASN A 172 9.43 -2.39 -2.75
C ASN A 172 9.32 -2.96 -4.18
N PRO A 173 10.38 -3.56 -4.74
CA PRO A 173 10.33 -4.18 -6.06
C PRO A 173 9.29 -5.33 -6.12
N ILE A 174 9.00 -5.99 -5.00
CA ILE A 174 8.00 -7.06 -4.92
C ILE A 174 6.60 -6.54 -5.26
N ILE A 175 6.28 -5.28 -4.94
CA ILE A 175 4.99 -4.68 -5.34
C ILE A 175 4.85 -4.68 -6.86
N LYS A 176 5.93 -4.38 -7.61
CA LYS A 176 5.90 -4.41 -9.08
C LYS A 176 5.79 -5.85 -9.63
N LEU A 177 6.51 -6.79 -9.03
CA LEU A 177 6.52 -8.20 -9.44
C LEU A 177 5.17 -8.89 -9.19
N THR A 178 4.60 -8.68 -8.00
CA THR A 178 3.41 -9.40 -7.53
C THR A 178 2.12 -8.61 -7.67
N GLN A 179 2.18 -7.30 -7.99
CA GLN A 179 1.05 -6.37 -8.03
C GLN A 179 0.17 -6.39 -6.76
N ILE A 180 0.75 -6.85 -5.63
CA ILE A 180 0.11 -6.77 -4.32
C ILE A 180 0.30 -5.35 -3.81
N SER A 181 -0.79 -4.70 -3.43
CA SER A 181 -0.78 -3.29 -2.99
C SER A 181 0.11 -3.06 -1.78
N PHE A 182 0.66 -1.85 -1.65
CA PHE A 182 1.43 -1.46 -0.47
C PHE A 182 0.64 -1.65 0.82
N ASP A 183 -0.67 -1.39 0.82
CA ASP A 183 -1.53 -1.59 1.99
C ASP A 183 -1.60 -3.06 2.43
N THR A 184 -1.66 -3.98 1.46
CA THR A 184 -1.61 -5.43 1.73
C THR A 184 -0.24 -5.84 2.25
N MET A 185 0.85 -5.31 1.66
CA MET A 185 2.20 -5.56 2.18
C MET A 185 2.36 -5.02 3.60
N ASN A 186 1.80 -3.84 3.89
CA ASN A 186 1.84 -3.26 5.23
C ASN A 186 1.00 -4.07 6.24
N LEU A 187 -0.13 -4.65 5.81
CA LEU A 187 -0.88 -5.62 6.61
C LEU A 187 0.01 -6.80 7.01
N ILE A 188 0.75 -7.37 6.06
CA ILE A 188 1.66 -8.49 6.30
C ILE A 188 2.82 -8.04 7.21
N HIS A 189 3.43 -6.87 6.96
CA HIS A 189 4.46 -6.27 7.83
C HIS A 189 4.04 -6.23 9.31
N ARG A 190 2.79 -5.80 9.59
CA ARG A 190 2.27 -5.76 10.97
C ARG A 190 2.22 -7.14 11.62
N TRP A 191 1.92 -8.19 10.86
CA TRP A 191 1.91 -9.57 11.37
C TRP A 191 3.31 -10.13 11.55
N PHE A 192 4.22 -9.87 10.62
CA PHE A 192 5.63 -10.20 10.78
C PHE A 192 6.24 -9.53 12.00
N GLY A 193 5.88 -8.27 12.27
CA GLY A 193 6.34 -7.56 13.46
C GLY A 193 5.92 -8.28 14.74
N ARG A 194 4.68 -8.80 14.79
CA ARG A 194 4.20 -9.60 15.93
C ARG A 194 4.94 -10.93 16.04
N ILE A 195 5.15 -11.64 14.94
CA ILE A 195 5.88 -12.92 14.92
C ILE A 195 7.30 -12.72 15.46
N VAL A 196 8.06 -11.79 14.89
CA VAL A 196 9.44 -11.50 15.31
C VAL A 196 9.51 -11.11 16.79
N VAL A 197 8.59 -10.29 17.28
CA VAL A 197 8.57 -9.91 18.71
C VAL A 197 8.24 -11.11 19.59
N LEU A 198 7.27 -11.94 19.21
CA LEU A 198 6.92 -13.16 19.97
C LEU A 198 8.07 -14.17 20.00
N GLU A 199 8.78 -14.34 18.88
CA GLU A 199 9.97 -15.19 18.78
C GLU A 199 11.11 -14.65 19.65
N ALA A 200 11.36 -13.33 19.62
CA ALA A 200 12.36 -12.67 20.45
C ALA A 200 12.02 -12.75 21.95
N LEU A 201 10.76 -12.58 22.33
CA LEU A 201 10.30 -12.77 23.71
C LEU A 201 10.47 -14.22 24.15
N THR A 202 10.10 -15.18 23.30
CA THR A 202 10.27 -16.61 23.60
C THR A 202 11.75 -16.96 23.73
N HIS A 203 12.61 -16.42 22.88
CA HIS A 203 14.08 -16.56 22.99
C HIS A 203 14.58 -16.08 24.35
N THR A 204 14.21 -14.86 24.75
CA THR A 204 14.65 -14.27 26.01
C THR A 204 14.09 -15.02 27.22
N PHE A 205 12.81 -15.41 27.20
CA PHE A 205 12.20 -16.16 28.30
C PHE A 205 12.77 -17.58 28.41
N ALA A 206 13.04 -18.26 27.29
CA ALA A 206 13.71 -19.57 27.31
C ALA A 206 15.14 -19.47 27.88
N TRP A 207 15.88 -18.39 27.55
CA TRP A 207 17.17 -18.10 28.18
C TRP A 207 17.05 -17.87 29.69
N VAL A 208 16.09 -17.04 30.14
CA VAL A 208 15.84 -16.80 31.57
C VAL A 208 15.52 -18.11 32.27
N ALA A 209 14.60 -18.90 31.73
CA ALA A 209 14.14 -20.13 32.37
C ALA A 209 15.25 -21.18 32.44
N TYR A 210 16.04 -21.34 31.37
CA TYR A 210 17.27 -22.14 31.37
C TYR A 210 18.24 -21.71 32.48
N LYS A 211 18.49 -20.39 32.60
CA LYS A 211 19.48 -19.86 33.55
C LYS A 211 19.01 -19.97 35.01
N VAL A 212 17.72 -19.75 35.26
CA VAL A 212 17.12 -19.94 36.58
C VAL A 212 17.17 -21.41 36.99
N HIS A 213 16.85 -22.33 36.09
CA HIS A 213 16.88 -23.77 36.40
C HIS A 213 18.30 -24.28 36.70
N THR A 214 19.30 -23.77 35.98
CA THR A 214 20.69 -24.25 36.11
C THR A 214 21.48 -23.58 37.23
N VAL A 215 21.25 -22.29 37.51
CA VAL A 215 22.06 -21.50 38.47
C VAL A 215 21.21 -20.70 39.46
N GLY A 216 19.98 -20.33 39.10
CA GLY A 216 19.07 -19.53 39.94
C GLY A 216 18.96 -18.06 39.52
N TRP A 217 18.05 -17.35 40.19
CA TRP A 217 17.68 -15.95 39.88
C TRP A 217 18.83 -14.94 40.02
N SER A 218 19.74 -15.17 40.96
CA SER A 218 20.91 -14.31 41.17
C SER A 218 21.80 -14.23 39.93
N ALA A 219 21.91 -15.33 39.16
CA ALA A 219 22.67 -15.37 37.93
C ALA A 219 22.01 -14.58 36.79
N VAL A 220 20.68 -14.57 36.72
CA VAL A 220 19.94 -13.73 35.76
C VAL A 220 20.17 -12.26 36.11
N GLN A 221 20.00 -11.88 37.38
CA GLN A 221 20.23 -10.51 37.83
C GLN A 221 21.66 -10.04 37.56
N ALA A 222 22.65 -10.90 37.82
CA ALA A 222 24.05 -10.60 37.51
C ALA A 222 24.27 -10.45 36.00
N ALA A 223 23.68 -11.30 35.17
CA ALA A 223 23.84 -11.24 33.72
C ALA A 223 23.21 -9.99 33.09
N ILE A 224 22.08 -9.50 33.60
CA ILE A 224 21.41 -8.29 33.09
C ILE A 224 21.99 -6.99 33.65
N THR A 225 22.58 -7.00 34.86
CA THR A 225 23.19 -5.80 35.48
C THR A 225 24.66 -5.63 35.11
N ASN A 226 25.35 -6.73 34.79
CA ASN A 226 26.74 -6.69 34.41
C ASN A 226 26.92 -6.26 32.95
N LYS A 227 27.12 -4.96 32.75
CA LYS A 227 27.41 -4.34 31.44
C LYS A 227 28.70 -4.81 30.78
N LYS A 228 29.50 -5.68 31.40
CA LYS A 228 30.72 -6.24 30.79
C LYS A 228 30.42 -7.33 29.75
N SER A 229 29.22 -7.92 29.74
CA SER A 229 28.81 -8.87 28.71
C SER A 229 28.05 -8.15 27.61
N ASP A 230 28.74 -7.79 26.53
CA ASP A 230 28.13 -7.16 25.36
C ASP A 230 27.00 -8.03 24.78
N PHE A 231 27.15 -9.35 24.83
CA PHE A 231 26.15 -10.30 24.33
C PHE A 231 24.80 -10.19 25.04
N ILE A 232 24.77 -10.34 26.38
CA ILE A 232 23.50 -10.35 27.14
C ILE A 232 22.88 -8.95 27.18
N TRP A 233 23.69 -7.91 27.40
CA TRP A 233 23.19 -6.55 27.51
C TRP A 233 22.55 -6.06 26.20
N THR A 234 23.16 -6.34 25.05
CA THR A 234 22.60 -5.94 23.75
C THR A 234 21.40 -6.79 23.33
N GLY A 235 21.35 -8.06 23.72
CA GLY A 235 20.15 -8.91 23.57
C GLY A 235 18.96 -8.41 24.39
N LEU A 236 19.20 -7.96 25.63
CA LEU A 236 18.19 -7.31 26.46
C LEU A 236 17.72 -5.98 25.85
N MET A 237 18.66 -5.14 25.38
CA MET A 237 18.34 -3.89 24.68
C MET A 237 17.43 -4.14 23.47
N GLY A 238 17.75 -5.16 22.66
CA GLY A 238 16.90 -5.57 21.54
C GLY A 238 15.50 -6.01 21.97
N THR A 239 15.40 -6.84 23.01
CA THR A 239 14.11 -7.30 23.55
C THR A 239 13.25 -6.16 24.08
N VAL A 240 13.84 -5.20 24.79
CA VAL A 240 13.15 -4.01 25.29
C VAL A 240 12.65 -3.15 24.12
N ALA A 241 13.49 -2.94 23.10
CA ALA A 241 13.09 -2.21 21.90
C ALA A 241 11.94 -2.90 21.15
N PHE A 242 12.00 -4.22 20.97
CA PHE A 242 10.91 -5.01 20.37
C PHE A 242 9.61 -4.93 21.18
N THR A 243 9.70 -4.99 22.51
CA THR A 243 8.54 -4.85 23.39
C THR A 243 7.91 -3.45 23.27
N PHE A 244 8.75 -2.41 23.24
CA PHE A 244 8.30 -1.04 22.98
C PHE A 244 7.60 -0.90 21.62
N LEU A 245 8.17 -1.48 20.56
CA LEU A 245 7.55 -1.51 19.23
C LEU A 245 6.18 -2.19 19.26
N LEU A 246 6.03 -3.30 19.97
CA LEU A 246 4.76 -4.00 20.09
C LEU A 246 3.70 -3.18 20.84
N ILE A 247 4.08 -2.51 21.93
CA ILE A 247 3.16 -1.73 22.77
C ILE A 247 2.67 -0.47 22.06
N GLN A 248 3.52 0.22 21.29
CA GLN A 248 3.13 1.47 20.61
C GLN A 248 2.37 1.27 19.29
N SER A 249 2.49 0.09 18.66
CA SER A 249 1.91 -0.20 17.34
C SER A 249 0.41 -0.54 17.24
N PRO A 250 -0.37 -0.76 18.33
CA PRO A 250 -1.81 -0.94 18.24
C PRO A 250 -2.51 0.25 17.56
N SER A 251 -3.58 -0.06 16.83
CA SER A 251 -4.28 0.91 15.99
C SER A 251 -4.83 2.11 16.78
N ALA A 252 -5.25 1.91 18.04
CA ALA A 252 -5.75 2.99 18.89
C ALA A 252 -4.68 4.06 19.17
N ILE A 253 -3.45 3.64 19.51
CA ILE A 253 -2.33 4.55 19.79
C ILE A 253 -1.88 5.24 18.50
N ARG A 254 -1.70 4.45 17.42
CA ARG A 254 -1.28 4.98 16.12
C ARG A 254 -2.23 6.04 15.57
N HIS A 255 -3.54 5.86 15.70
CA HIS A 255 -4.51 6.83 15.18
C HIS A 255 -4.62 8.08 16.06
N ALA A 256 -4.41 7.96 17.38
CA ALA A 256 -4.42 9.10 18.30
C ALA A 256 -3.16 9.97 18.19
N PHE A 257 -1.99 9.35 18.02
CA PHE A 257 -0.68 10.03 18.05
C PHE A 257 0.21 9.60 16.88
N TYR A 258 -0.28 9.72 15.65
CA TYR A 258 0.39 9.18 14.46
C TYR A 258 1.83 9.65 14.27
N GLU A 259 2.10 10.95 14.45
CA GLU A 259 3.44 11.52 14.26
C GLU A 259 4.43 10.97 15.31
N SER A 260 4.04 10.97 16.59
CA SER A 260 4.84 10.41 17.68
C SER A 260 5.08 8.91 17.51
N PHE A 261 4.03 8.16 17.13
CA PHE A 261 4.14 6.74 16.81
C PHE A 261 5.16 6.50 15.70
N LEU A 262 5.10 7.23 14.59
CA LEU A 262 5.99 6.99 13.45
C LEU A 262 7.46 7.24 13.79
N ILE A 263 7.76 8.33 14.49
CA ILE A 263 9.14 8.66 14.91
C ILE A 263 9.64 7.63 15.93
N GLY A 264 8.83 7.35 16.96
CA GLY A 264 9.16 6.36 17.98
C GLY A 264 9.37 4.97 17.41
N HIS A 265 8.57 4.56 16.42
CA HIS A 265 8.71 3.28 15.75
C HIS A 265 10.02 3.17 14.95
N ILE A 266 10.42 4.23 14.23
CA ILE A 266 11.69 4.24 13.48
C ILE A 266 12.89 4.18 14.43
N ILE A 267 12.88 4.97 15.51
CA ILE A 267 13.95 4.95 16.52
C ILE A 267 14.02 3.60 17.21
N GLY A 268 12.88 3.05 17.64
CA GLY A 268 12.81 1.73 18.27
C GLY A 268 13.31 0.62 17.35
N ALA A 269 12.98 0.67 16.06
CA ALA A 269 13.48 -0.28 15.07
C ALA A 269 15.01 -0.17 14.88
N ALA A 270 15.56 1.06 14.88
CA ALA A 270 17.01 1.26 14.81
C ALA A 270 17.74 0.67 16.02
N ILE A 271 17.21 0.90 17.23
CA ILE A 271 17.77 0.35 18.48
C ILE A 271 17.67 -1.18 18.47
N ALA A 272 16.54 -1.76 18.05
CA ALA A 272 16.36 -3.20 17.96
C ALA A 272 17.36 -3.83 16.99
N VAL A 273 17.52 -3.27 15.79
CA VAL A 273 18.49 -3.77 14.78
C VAL A 273 19.92 -3.64 15.27
N ALA A 274 20.30 -2.52 15.88
CA ALA A 274 21.63 -2.33 16.45
C ALA A 274 21.91 -3.32 17.59
N GLY A 275 20.92 -3.55 18.46
CA GLY A 275 21.02 -4.54 19.53
C GLY A 275 21.22 -5.95 19.01
N VAL A 276 20.39 -6.39 18.05
CA VAL A 276 20.49 -7.71 17.41
C VAL A 276 21.82 -7.86 16.67
N TRP A 277 22.28 -6.81 15.97
CA TRP A 277 23.56 -6.84 15.27
C TRP A 277 24.73 -7.15 16.18
N ILE A 278 24.85 -6.43 17.29
CA ILE A 278 25.95 -6.59 18.25
C ILE A 278 25.79 -7.90 19.02
N HIS A 279 24.55 -8.27 19.37
CA HIS A 279 24.22 -9.55 20.01
C HIS A 279 24.68 -10.75 19.17
N LEU A 280 24.64 -10.64 17.85
CA LEU A 280 25.05 -11.70 16.93
C LEU A 280 26.53 -11.61 16.49
N ASN A 281 27.36 -10.79 17.13
CA ASN A 281 28.78 -10.69 16.79
C ASN A 281 29.45 -12.08 16.76
N ASN A 282 30.15 -12.36 15.65
CA ASN A 282 30.82 -13.64 15.37
C ASN A 282 29.87 -14.86 15.22
N ARG A 283 28.57 -14.63 14.99
CA ARG A 283 27.59 -15.69 14.67
C ARG A 283 27.21 -15.63 13.18
N HIS A 284 26.93 -16.78 12.57
CA HIS A 284 26.56 -16.85 11.15
C HIS A 284 25.30 -16.01 10.83
N GLN A 285 24.33 -15.98 11.74
CA GLN A 285 23.07 -15.24 11.60
C GLN A 285 23.27 -13.72 11.47
N GLN A 286 24.43 -13.18 11.87
CA GLN A 286 24.76 -11.77 11.67
C GLN A 286 24.69 -11.37 10.19
N GLN A 287 25.05 -12.28 9.27
CA GLN A 287 24.97 -12.07 7.82
C GLN A 287 23.55 -11.70 7.35
N MET A 288 22.52 -12.27 7.97
CA MET A 288 21.13 -11.93 7.64
C MET A 288 20.78 -10.49 8.07
N VAL A 289 21.36 -10.01 9.19
CA VAL A 289 21.15 -8.63 9.66
C VAL A 289 21.82 -7.62 8.72
N TYR A 290 22.98 -7.95 8.11
CA TYR A 290 23.53 -7.14 7.01
C TYR A 290 22.51 -6.97 5.88
N GLY A 291 21.80 -8.04 5.51
CA GLY A 291 20.70 -7.99 4.55
C GLY A 291 19.56 -7.05 4.99
N VAL A 292 19.13 -7.15 6.24
CA VAL A 292 18.09 -6.27 6.82
C VAL A 292 18.50 -4.80 6.77
N VAL A 293 19.72 -4.48 7.21
CA VAL A 293 20.27 -3.11 7.19
C VAL A 293 20.38 -2.60 5.76
N ALA A 294 20.90 -3.42 4.84
CA ALA A 294 21.01 -3.06 3.43
C ALA A 294 19.64 -2.74 2.83
N LEU A 295 18.63 -3.59 3.04
CA LEU A 295 17.26 -3.34 2.59
C LEU A 295 16.71 -2.02 3.11
N TRP A 296 16.91 -1.73 4.39
CA TRP A 296 16.39 -0.52 5.01
C TRP A 296 17.09 0.74 4.49
N VAL A 297 18.42 0.74 4.43
CA VAL A 297 19.22 1.87 3.93
C VAL A 297 18.95 2.10 2.44
N MET A 298 18.91 1.04 1.61
CA MET A 298 18.63 1.17 0.18
C MET A 298 17.25 1.78 -0.08
N GLU A 299 16.20 1.36 0.65
CA GLU A 299 14.86 1.92 0.50
C GLU A 299 14.82 3.42 0.81
N ARG A 300 15.48 3.83 1.92
CA ARG A 300 15.55 5.22 2.36
C ARG A 300 16.36 6.10 1.40
N SER A 301 17.52 5.61 0.97
CA SER A 301 18.37 6.30 0.00
C SER A 301 17.67 6.45 -1.35
N TRP A 302 17.01 5.40 -1.84
CA TRP A 302 16.25 5.46 -3.10
C TRP A 302 15.07 6.43 -3.02
N ARG A 303 14.37 6.47 -1.88
CA ARG A 303 13.31 7.44 -1.63
C ARG A 303 13.82 8.87 -1.66
N LEU A 304 14.92 9.15 -0.94
CA LEU A 304 15.55 10.47 -0.93
C LEU A 304 16.00 10.88 -2.33
N LEU A 305 16.70 9.99 -3.05
CA LEU A 305 17.16 10.24 -4.41
C LEU A 305 16.01 10.59 -5.35
N ARG A 306 14.89 9.87 -5.30
CA ARG A 306 13.72 10.19 -6.14
C ARG A 306 13.08 11.52 -5.80
N ILE A 307 12.99 11.86 -4.52
CA ILE A 307 12.48 13.19 -4.09
C ILE A 307 13.39 14.28 -4.64
N LEU A 308 14.72 14.13 -4.51
CA LEU A 308 15.68 15.10 -5.02
C LEU A 308 15.59 15.23 -6.55
N ILE A 309 15.66 14.11 -7.29
CA ILE A 309 15.59 14.13 -8.76
C ILE A 309 14.28 14.77 -9.25
N ARG A 310 13.13 14.44 -8.64
CA ARG A 310 11.82 14.91 -9.12
C ARG A 310 11.53 16.36 -8.78
N ASN A 311 12.03 16.85 -7.65
CA ASN A 311 11.61 18.14 -7.10
C ASN A 311 12.68 19.23 -7.22
N VAL A 312 13.93 18.87 -7.50
CA VAL A 312 15.05 19.82 -7.66
C VAL A 312 15.30 20.09 -9.15
N GLY A 313 15.33 21.37 -9.50
CA GLY A 313 15.46 21.90 -10.86
C GLY A 313 15.26 23.42 -10.87
N LYS A 314 15.18 24.04 -12.06
CA LYS A 314 14.98 25.49 -12.23
C LYS A 314 13.65 25.93 -11.62
N GLY A 315 13.69 26.45 -10.38
CA GLY A 315 12.53 26.97 -9.63
C GLY A 315 11.90 26.00 -8.62
N GLY A 316 12.30 24.73 -8.61
CA GLY A 316 11.74 23.70 -7.73
C GLY A 316 10.26 23.40 -7.98
N THR A 317 9.70 22.48 -7.19
CA THR A 317 8.27 22.14 -7.29
C THR A 317 7.42 23.10 -6.46
N LYS A 318 6.36 23.63 -7.06
CA LYS A 318 5.47 24.64 -6.47
C LYS A 318 4.05 24.10 -6.39
N ALA A 319 3.34 24.42 -5.31
CA ALA A 319 1.93 24.08 -5.13
C ALA A 319 1.09 25.35 -5.03
N ASP A 320 0.06 25.43 -5.86
CA ASP A 320 -1.01 26.41 -5.79
C ASP A 320 -2.20 25.77 -5.09
N VAL A 321 -2.64 26.39 -3.99
CA VAL A 321 -3.69 25.86 -3.11
C VAL A 321 -4.86 26.83 -3.13
N GLU A 322 -6.05 26.34 -3.46
CA GLU A 322 -7.30 27.10 -3.47
C GLU A 322 -8.41 26.40 -2.68
N VAL A 323 -9.23 27.18 -1.98
CA VAL A 323 -10.42 26.68 -1.27
C VAL A 323 -11.53 26.36 -2.27
N LEU A 324 -12.18 25.21 -2.08
CA LEU A 324 -13.36 24.77 -2.83
C LEU A 324 -14.58 24.63 -1.89
N PRO A 325 -15.81 24.75 -2.43
CA PRO A 325 -17.03 24.47 -1.67
C PRO A 325 -17.04 23.05 -1.06
N GLY A 326 -17.73 22.87 0.06
CA GLY A 326 -17.86 21.55 0.71
C GLY A 326 -16.59 21.09 1.46
N ASP A 327 -15.90 22.01 2.13
CA ASP A 327 -14.72 21.74 2.97
C ASP A 327 -13.59 20.99 2.22
N ALA A 328 -13.28 21.44 1.01
CA ALA A 328 -12.24 20.86 0.17
C ALA A 328 -11.24 21.92 -0.30
N LEU A 329 -10.07 21.48 -0.73
CA LEU A 329 -9.03 22.29 -1.34
C LEU A 329 -8.67 21.67 -2.68
N ARG A 330 -8.41 22.49 -3.69
CA ARG A 330 -7.66 22.03 -4.87
C ARG A 330 -6.20 22.42 -4.67
N VAL A 331 -5.33 21.43 -4.80
CA VAL A 331 -3.87 21.60 -4.76
C VAL A 331 -3.35 21.26 -6.15
N THR A 332 -2.90 22.26 -6.90
CA THR A 332 -2.28 22.07 -8.21
C THR A 332 -0.77 22.23 -8.07
N VAL A 333 -0.04 21.16 -8.35
CA VAL A 333 1.40 21.10 -8.21
C VAL A 333 2.07 21.23 -9.57
N ARG A 334 2.83 22.29 -9.74
CA ARG A 334 3.71 22.53 -10.90
C ARG A 334 5.03 21.84 -10.65
N MET A 335 5.28 20.75 -11.37
CA MET A 335 6.45 19.90 -11.16
C MET A 335 7.74 20.56 -11.67
N ALA A 336 8.84 20.37 -10.93
CA ALA A 336 10.16 20.81 -11.37
C ALA A 336 10.68 20.05 -12.61
N ARG A 337 10.18 18.82 -12.83
CA ARG A 337 10.52 17.97 -13.97
C ARG A 337 9.27 17.28 -14.52
N PRO A 338 9.19 17.00 -15.84
CA PRO A 338 8.06 16.31 -16.44
C PRO A 338 7.76 14.96 -15.79
N TRP A 339 6.48 14.60 -15.75
CA TRP A 339 6.00 13.34 -15.21
C TRP A 339 4.84 12.83 -16.07
N THR A 340 4.95 11.58 -16.56
CA THR A 340 3.85 10.91 -17.27
C THR A 340 2.83 10.33 -16.29
N PHE A 341 1.67 10.97 -16.20
CA PHE A 341 0.58 10.57 -15.32
C PHE A 341 -0.16 9.35 -15.87
N ARG A 342 -0.58 8.45 -14.98
CA ARG A 342 -1.51 7.34 -15.31
C ARG A 342 -2.69 7.33 -14.34
N PRO A 343 -3.91 6.97 -14.80
CA PRO A 343 -5.06 6.82 -13.92
C PRO A 343 -4.84 5.84 -12.77
N GLY A 344 -5.49 6.13 -11.65
CA GLY A 344 -5.37 5.35 -10.41
C GLY A 344 -4.11 5.62 -9.59
N GLN A 345 -3.25 6.56 -10.00
CA GLN A 345 -2.05 6.92 -9.24
C GLN A 345 -2.36 7.84 -8.05
N HIS A 346 -1.52 7.75 -7.03
CA HIS A 346 -1.45 8.71 -5.93
C HIS A 346 -0.01 9.20 -5.72
N ALA A 347 0.12 10.34 -5.06
CA ALA A 347 1.41 10.88 -4.67
C ALA A 347 1.37 11.39 -3.23
N TYR A 348 2.56 11.44 -2.65
CA TYR A 348 2.81 11.86 -1.29
C TYR A 348 3.31 13.30 -1.31
N LEU A 349 2.57 14.20 -0.67
CA LEU A 349 2.86 15.63 -0.65
C LEU A 349 3.46 16.06 0.69
N THR A 350 4.55 16.80 0.62
CA THR A 350 5.14 17.54 1.74
C THR A 350 5.12 19.03 1.41
N ILE A 351 4.44 19.82 2.24
CA ILE A 351 4.37 21.28 2.12
C ILE A 351 5.06 21.88 3.35
N PRO A 352 6.36 22.25 3.26
CA PRO A 352 7.15 22.70 4.40
C PRO A 352 6.52 23.86 5.18
N SER A 353 5.83 24.76 4.48
CA SER A 353 5.20 25.94 5.08
C SER A 353 3.92 25.63 5.89
N VAL A 354 3.49 24.36 5.93
CA VAL A 354 2.33 23.86 6.68
C VAL A 354 2.77 22.77 7.67
N GLY A 355 3.70 21.90 7.26
CA GLY A 355 4.34 20.89 8.11
C GLY A 355 5.64 20.40 7.48
N LEU A 356 6.77 20.68 8.15
CA LEU A 356 8.12 20.41 7.62
C LEU A 356 8.43 18.91 7.48
N HIS A 357 7.97 18.09 8.42
CA HIS A 357 8.27 16.66 8.49
C HIS A 357 7.05 15.76 8.20
N THR A 358 5.98 16.33 7.67
CA THR A 358 4.75 15.60 7.37
C THR A 358 4.68 15.26 5.89
N ASN A 359 4.23 14.05 5.60
CA ASN A 359 4.15 13.54 4.24
C ASN A 359 2.85 12.74 4.08
N HIS A 360 1.91 13.29 3.30
CA HIS A 360 0.53 12.79 3.22
C HIS A 360 0.18 12.34 1.79
N PRO A 361 -0.45 11.16 1.63
CA PRO A 361 -0.86 10.67 0.32
C PRO A 361 -2.17 11.28 -0.15
N PHE A 362 -2.24 11.58 -1.44
CA PHE A 362 -3.43 12.09 -2.13
C PHE A 362 -3.52 11.48 -3.54
N SER A 363 -4.74 11.11 -3.95
CA SER A 363 -5.02 10.64 -5.32
C SER A 363 -4.78 11.77 -6.31
N LEU A 364 -4.07 11.46 -7.39
CA LEU A 364 -3.92 12.37 -8.51
C LEU A 364 -5.25 12.41 -9.28
N ALA A 365 -5.87 13.58 -9.35
CA ALA A 365 -7.19 13.74 -9.94
C ALA A 365 -7.14 14.19 -11.40
N TRP A 366 -6.09 14.92 -11.78
CA TRP A 366 -5.91 15.43 -13.13
C TRP A 366 -4.44 15.79 -13.40
N SER A 367 -4.07 15.79 -14.68
CA SER A 367 -2.79 16.32 -15.14
C SER A 367 -2.96 17.12 -16.42
N GLU A 368 -2.23 18.21 -16.53
CA GLU A 368 -2.13 19.03 -17.73
C GLU A 368 -0.67 19.19 -18.13
N GLU A 369 -0.42 19.19 -19.44
CA GLU A 369 0.85 19.64 -19.99
C GLU A 369 0.68 21.14 -20.25
N GLU A 370 1.35 21.96 -19.46
CA GLU A 370 1.42 23.41 -19.64
C GLU A 370 2.66 23.76 -20.48
N GLU A 371 2.46 24.57 -21.51
CA GLU A 371 3.55 25.26 -22.21
C GLU A 371 3.96 26.49 -21.39
N ASP A 372 5.26 26.69 -21.19
CA ASP A 372 5.78 27.77 -20.34
C ASP A 372 5.51 29.15 -20.96
N LEU A 373 4.44 29.83 -20.50
CA LEU A 373 3.95 31.08 -21.10
C LEU A 373 4.99 32.22 -21.17
N ASN A 374 5.97 32.22 -20.27
CA ASN A 374 7.06 33.22 -20.24
C ASN A 374 8.01 33.13 -21.44
N ILE A 375 8.01 32.02 -22.21
CA ILE A 375 8.86 31.86 -23.39
C ILE A 375 8.07 32.07 -24.70
N THR A 376 6.75 31.83 -24.72
CA THR A 376 5.89 32.16 -25.87
C THR A 376 5.98 33.64 -26.26
N ASN A 377 6.10 34.53 -25.27
CA ASN A 377 6.30 35.96 -25.52
C ASN A 377 7.71 36.31 -26.04
N MET A 378 8.71 35.43 -25.86
CA MET A 378 10.04 35.59 -26.44
C MET A 378 10.15 35.00 -27.86
N THR A 379 9.29 34.05 -28.23
CA THR A 379 9.28 33.39 -29.54
C THR A 379 8.29 33.99 -30.54
N ALA A 380 7.40 34.88 -30.08
CA ALA A 380 6.50 35.63 -30.94
C ALA A 380 7.18 36.83 -31.64
N ASP A 381 8.39 37.22 -31.21
CA ASP A 381 9.26 38.10 -31.98
C ASP A 381 9.89 37.29 -33.14
N GLU A 382 9.74 37.81 -34.36
CA GLU A 382 9.84 37.16 -35.69
C GLU A 382 11.17 36.45 -36.09
N LYS A 383 12.00 35.97 -35.15
CA LYS A 383 13.27 35.27 -35.45
C LYS A 383 13.50 34.00 -34.63
N GLY A 384 12.52 33.10 -34.60
CA GLY A 384 12.66 31.79 -33.94
C GLY A 384 13.59 30.83 -34.70
N LEU A 385 14.73 30.48 -34.08
CA LEU A 385 15.64 29.41 -34.55
C LEU A 385 14.97 28.02 -34.45
N PRO A 386 15.32 27.05 -35.33
CA PRO A 386 14.79 25.69 -35.25
C PRO A 386 15.22 25.00 -33.94
N MET A 387 14.25 24.55 -33.16
CA MET A 387 14.46 23.89 -31.86
C MET A 387 14.82 22.42 -32.00
N ASN A 388 15.75 21.95 -31.17
CA ASN A 388 16.07 20.54 -31.07
C ASN A 388 15.05 19.81 -30.16
N ARG A 389 14.91 18.49 -30.30
CA ARG A 389 13.93 17.67 -29.54
C ARG A 389 14.11 17.79 -28.03
N GLN A 390 15.33 18.06 -27.57
CA GLN A 390 15.67 18.29 -26.17
C GLN A 390 15.08 19.61 -25.65
N ASP A 391 15.09 20.67 -26.46
CA ASP A 391 14.54 21.99 -26.09
C ASP A 391 13.02 21.95 -25.98
N ILE A 392 12.35 21.08 -26.74
CA ILE A 392 10.89 20.87 -26.69
C ILE A 392 10.50 20.16 -25.38
N LEU A 393 11.31 19.21 -24.91
CA LEU A 393 11.08 18.48 -23.66
C LEU A 393 11.35 19.35 -22.42
N GLU A 394 12.26 20.32 -22.52
CA GLU A 394 12.49 21.32 -21.46
C GLU A 394 11.35 22.36 -21.34
N LYS A 395 10.49 22.48 -22.36
CA LYS A 395 9.43 23.50 -22.46
C LYS A 395 8.05 23.07 -21.94
N ARG A 396 7.86 21.77 -21.64
CA ARG A 396 6.59 21.25 -21.13
C ARG A 396 6.67 21.07 -19.61
N LYS A 397 5.94 21.91 -18.87
CA LYS A 397 5.74 21.69 -17.43
C LYS A 397 4.50 20.84 -17.24
N THR A 398 4.62 19.79 -16.44
CA THR A 398 3.45 19.00 -16.04
C THR A 398 2.86 19.61 -14.76
N SER A 399 1.60 20.03 -14.82
CA SER A 399 0.82 20.36 -13.63
C SER A 399 -0.04 19.17 -13.22
N MET A 400 -0.07 18.90 -11.91
CA MET A 400 -0.80 17.77 -11.33
C MET A 400 -1.75 18.27 -10.26
N SER A 401 -3.05 18.00 -10.41
CA SER A 401 -4.08 18.48 -9.50
C SER A 401 -4.58 17.39 -8.57
N PHE A 402 -4.75 17.77 -7.31
CA PHE A 402 -5.29 16.96 -6.23
C PHE A 402 -6.49 17.68 -5.64
N ILE A 403 -7.52 16.93 -5.22
CA ILE A 403 -8.57 17.47 -4.36
C ILE A 403 -8.35 16.90 -2.96
N VAL A 404 -8.20 17.78 -1.99
CA VAL A 404 -7.88 17.45 -0.60
C VAL A 404 -9.07 17.83 0.28
N ARG A 405 -9.69 16.84 0.91
CA ARG A 405 -10.76 17.08 1.87
C ARG A 405 -10.19 17.55 3.20
N ARG A 406 -10.78 18.60 3.78
CA ARG A 406 -10.46 19.06 5.13
C ARG A 406 -10.78 17.98 6.16
N ARG A 407 -9.76 17.55 6.89
CA ARG A 407 -9.77 16.68 8.07
C ARG A 407 -8.91 17.31 9.17
N THR A 408 -8.74 16.62 10.28
CA THR A 408 -7.86 17.04 11.38
C THR A 408 -6.37 17.08 10.98
N GLY A 409 -5.54 17.79 11.74
CA GLY A 409 -4.09 17.79 11.56
C GLY A 409 -3.62 18.60 10.34
N PHE A 410 -2.84 17.99 9.44
CA PHE A 410 -2.21 18.67 8.30
C PHE A 410 -3.22 19.35 7.37
N THR A 411 -4.31 18.67 7.00
CA THR A 411 -5.31 19.22 6.07
C THR A 411 -6.09 20.40 6.66
N GLU A 412 -6.29 20.43 7.99
CA GLU A 412 -6.90 21.56 8.70
C GLU A 412 -5.98 22.78 8.62
N LYS A 413 -4.69 22.59 8.89
CA LYS A 413 -3.68 23.65 8.81
C LYS A 413 -3.58 24.20 7.39
N LEU A 414 -3.62 23.30 6.39
CA LEU A 414 -3.61 23.67 4.97
C LEU A 414 -4.86 24.49 4.61
N TYR A 415 -6.04 24.06 5.06
CA TYR A 415 -7.30 24.75 4.81
C TYR A 415 -7.31 26.15 5.42
N LYS A 416 -7.00 26.26 6.72
CA LYS A 416 -6.95 27.54 7.43
C LYS A 416 -5.98 28.52 6.77
N LYS A 417 -4.83 28.03 6.33
CA LYS A 417 -3.86 28.87 5.63
C LYS A 417 -4.39 29.41 4.30
N ALA A 418 -5.10 28.59 3.54
CA ALA A 418 -5.74 29.00 2.28
C ALA A 418 -6.86 30.01 2.52
N ASP A 419 -7.75 29.70 3.47
CA ASP A 419 -8.91 30.50 3.83
C ASP A 419 -8.54 31.91 4.33
N LEU A 420 -7.43 32.02 5.06
CA LEU A 420 -6.88 33.30 5.53
C LEU A 420 -6.11 34.09 4.45
N SER A 421 -5.86 33.49 3.29
CA SER A 421 -5.13 34.14 2.20
C SER A 421 -6.06 34.93 1.29
N ALA A 422 -5.53 35.94 0.59
CA ALA A 422 -6.30 36.74 -0.36
C ALA A 422 -6.97 35.83 -1.42
N ALA A 423 -8.26 36.03 -1.65
CA ALA A 423 -9.09 35.23 -2.55
C ALA A 423 -9.12 33.71 -2.23
N GLY A 424 -8.83 33.31 -0.98
CA GLY A 424 -8.84 31.89 -0.58
C GLY A 424 -7.76 31.05 -1.26
N ARG A 425 -6.68 31.69 -1.73
CA ARG A 425 -5.62 31.04 -2.52
C ARG A 425 -4.22 31.48 -2.10
N PHE A 426 -3.26 30.56 -2.15
CA PHE A 426 -1.83 30.88 -2.00
C PHE A 426 -0.94 29.92 -2.79
N THR A 427 0.31 30.32 -2.99
CA THR A 427 1.36 29.52 -3.64
C THR A 427 2.50 29.24 -2.65
N CYS A 428 3.05 28.02 -2.68
CA CYS A 428 4.17 27.65 -1.81
C CYS A 428 5.09 26.61 -2.44
N ASN A 429 6.24 26.35 -1.81
CA ASN A 429 7.10 25.22 -2.16
C ASN A 429 6.44 23.91 -1.70
N ALA A 430 6.54 22.87 -2.54
CA ALA A 430 6.09 21.53 -2.20
C ALA A 430 7.09 20.49 -2.69
N PHE A 431 7.13 19.35 -2.02
CA PHE A 431 7.83 18.16 -2.47
C PHE A 431 6.81 17.06 -2.76
N VAL A 432 6.93 16.44 -3.94
CA VAL A 432 6.10 15.35 -4.41
C VAL A 432 6.94 14.07 -4.45
N GLU A 433 6.45 13.06 -3.75
CA GLU A 433 6.99 11.70 -3.77
C GLU A 433 6.01 10.78 -4.50
N GLY A 434 6.40 10.26 -5.67
CA GLY A 434 5.55 9.39 -6.48
C GLY A 434 6.01 9.31 -7.95
N PRO A 435 5.17 8.77 -8.85
CA PRO A 435 3.83 8.24 -8.59
C PRO A 435 3.89 6.91 -7.87
N TYR A 436 2.81 6.59 -7.16
CA TYR A 436 2.55 5.25 -6.64
C TYR A 436 1.21 4.74 -7.15
N GLY A 437 1.07 3.42 -7.22
CA GLY A 437 -0.12 2.77 -7.79
C GLY A 437 -0.23 2.99 -9.29
N GLY A 438 -1.47 3.12 -9.75
CA GLY A 438 -1.83 3.15 -11.16
C GLY A 438 -2.51 1.86 -11.56
N GLU A 439 -3.61 2.02 -12.28
CA GLU A 439 -4.40 0.90 -12.77
C GLU A 439 -4.70 1.11 -14.25
N ASP A 440 -4.65 0.02 -15.00
CA ASP A 440 -5.05 0.01 -16.41
C ASP A 440 -6.36 -0.75 -16.54
N LEU A 441 -7.37 -0.08 -17.08
CA LEU A 441 -8.72 -0.61 -17.31
C LEU A 441 -9.03 -0.79 -18.80
N SER A 442 -8.06 -0.52 -19.68
CA SER A 442 -8.25 -0.54 -21.14
C SER A 442 -8.71 -1.89 -21.70
N SER A 443 -8.40 -2.98 -21.01
CA SER A 443 -8.69 -4.34 -21.46
C SER A 443 -10.13 -4.81 -21.21
N TYR A 444 -10.95 -4.07 -20.45
CA TYR A 444 -12.33 -4.49 -20.14
C TYR A 444 -13.31 -3.90 -21.14
N GLY A 445 -14.29 -4.69 -21.56
CA GLY A 445 -15.40 -4.25 -22.41
C GLY A 445 -16.39 -3.36 -21.65
N THR A 446 -16.64 -3.69 -20.38
CA THR A 446 -17.50 -2.91 -19.49
C THR A 446 -16.72 -2.41 -18.28
N VAL A 447 -16.77 -1.12 -18.03
CA VAL A 447 -16.11 -0.52 -16.86
C VAL A 447 -17.14 0.27 -16.06
N MET A 448 -17.23 -0.02 -14.76
CA MET A 448 -18.10 0.68 -13.84
C MET A 448 -17.27 1.31 -12.74
N LEU A 449 -17.27 2.64 -12.69
CA LEU A 449 -16.46 3.42 -11.76
C LEU A 449 -17.35 3.99 -10.67
N TRP A 450 -17.14 3.58 -9.42
CA TRP A 450 -17.89 4.03 -8.27
C TRP A 450 -17.06 4.99 -7.43
N ALA A 451 -17.63 6.15 -7.13
CA ALA A 451 -17.04 7.16 -6.29
C ALA A 451 -18.00 7.59 -5.18
N ALA A 452 -17.50 7.76 -3.96
CA ALA A 452 -18.22 8.49 -2.90
C ALA A 452 -17.43 9.69 -2.41
N GLY A 453 -18.05 10.86 -2.45
CA GLY A 453 -17.42 12.12 -2.09
C GLY A 453 -16.10 12.29 -2.83
N ILE A 454 -15.01 12.44 -2.07
CA ILE A 454 -13.67 12.75 -2.61
C ILE A 454 -13.09 11.63 -3.46
N GLY A 455 -13.58 10.40 -3.35
CA GLY A 455 -13.08 9.26 -4.14
C GLY A 455 -13.24 9.42 -5.66
N ILE A 456 -13.96 10.45 -6.10
CA ILE A 456 -14.05 10.86 -7.51
C ILE A 456 -12.68 11.19 -8.11
N THR A 457 -11.72 11.65 -7.30
CA THR A 457 -10.36 11.95 -7.73
C THR A 457 -9.66 10.73 -8.32
N HIS A 458 -9.95 9.52 -7.82
CA HIS A 458 -9.40 8.29 -8.38
C HIS A 458 -10.05 7.93 -9.72
N GLN A 459 -11.36 8.18 -9.87
CA GLN A 459 -12.15 7.70 -11.01
C GLN A 459 -12.10 8.62 -12.24
N VAL A 460 -12.03 9.94 -12.06
CA VAL A 460 -12.05 10.91 -13.17
C VAL A 460 -10.92 10.68 -14.19
N PRO A 461 -9.66 10.40 -13.78
CA PRO A 461 -8.60 10.00 -14.71
C PRO A 461 -8.95 8.81 -15.60
N HIS A 462 -9.59 7.77 -15.04
CA HIS A 462 -10.01 6.59 -15.80
C HIS A 462 -11.09 6.95 -16.82
N VAL A 463 -12.03 7.82 -16.45
CA VAL A 463 -13.04 8.30 -17.41
C VAL A 463 -12.37 8.99 -18.60
N ARG A 464 -11.44 9.92 -18.35
CA ARG A 464 -10.71 10.63 -19.40
C ARG A 464 -9.97 9.65 -20.33
N GLU A 465 -9.21 8.71 -19.75
CA GLU A 465 -8.40 7.75 -20.52
C GLU A 465 -9.26 6.81 -21.36
N LEU A 466 -10.32 6.23 -20.79
CA LEU A 466 -11.19 5.29 -21.49
C LEU A 466 -12.02 5.96 -22.58
N VAL A 467 -12.49 7.19 -22.36
CA VAL A 467 -13.22 7.94 -23.39
C VAL A 467 -12.32 8.31 -24.56
N ALA A 468 -11.13 8.86 -24.27
CA ALA A 468 -10.16 9.19 -25.31
C ALA A 468 -9.69 7.93 -26.05
N GLY A 469 -9.44 6.85 -25.31
CA GLY A 469 -9.01 5.57 -25.86
C GLY A 469 -10.06 4.94 -26.77
N TYR A 470 -11.34 5.04 -26.44
CA TYR A 470 -12.42 4.54 -27.30
C TYR A 470 -12.51 5.33 -28.60
N ALA A 471 -12.44 6.67 -28.52
CA ALA A 471 -12.45 7.52 -29.71
C ALA A 471 -11.28 7.20 -30.64
N ASN A 472 -10.11 6.86 -30.08
CA ASN A 472 -8.89 6.52 -30.80
C ASN A 472 -8.79 5.03 -31.20
N GLY A 473 -9.72 4.17 -30.78
CA GLY A 473 -9.67 2.73 -31.04
C GLY A 473 -8.52 1.99 -30.32
N THR A 474 -8.05 2.52 -29.19
CA THR A 474 -6.91 1.96 -28.43
C THR A 474 -7.31 1.22 -27.16
N VAL A 475 -8.61 1.09 -26.87
CA VAL A 475 -9.15 0.36 -25.72
C VAL A 475 -10.25 -0.61 -26.13
N ALA A 476 -10.40 -1.68 -25.35
CA ALA A 476 -11.49 -2.65 -25.50
C ALA A 476 -12.82 -2.13 -24.94
N THR A 477 -12.83 -1.06 -24.14
CA THR A 477 -14.05 -0.57 -23.49
C THR A 477 -15.10 -0.13 -24.51
N ARG A 478 -16.33 -0.61 -24.30
CA ARG A 478 -17.54 -0.30 -25.08
C ARG A 478 -18.67 0.24 -24.23
N ARG A 479 -18.56 0.07 -22.92
CA ARG A 479 -19.51 0.61 -21.96
C ARG A 479 -18.78 1.12 -20.73
N LEU A 480 -19.01 2.38 -20.38
CA LEU A 480 -18.40 3.05 -19.24
C LEU A 480 -19.48 3.74 -18.41
N THR A 481 -19.67 3.26 -17.18
CA THR A 481 -20.67 3.81 -16.25
C THR A 481 -19.96 4.41 -15.04
N LEU A 482 -20.04 5.73 -14.88
CA LEU A 482 -19.56 6.44 -13.69
C LEU A 482 -20.73 6.64 -12.72
N VAL A 483 -20.64 6.08 -11.53
CA VAL A 483 -21.57 6.31 -10.42
C VAL A 483 -20.89 7.16 -9.36
N TRP A 484 -21.39 8.38 -9.13
CA TRP A 484 -20.84 9.28 -8.12
C TRP A 484 -21.88 9.66 -7.08
N ILE A 485 -21.58 9.32 -5.83
CA ILE A 485 -22.43 9.57 -4.67
C ILE A 485 -21.87 10.78 -3.91
N ILE A 486 -22.66 11.85 -3.83
CA ILE A 486 -22.32 13.10 -3.15
C ILE A 486 -23.36 13.45 -2.07
N GLN A 487 -22.96 14.31 -1.14
CA GLN A 487 -23.88 14.80 -0.10
C GLN A 487 -24.67 15.98 -0.63
N SER A 488 -24.00 16.94 -1.27
CA SER A 488 -24.56 18.19 -1.75
C SER A 488 -24.13 18.44 -3.20
N PRO A 489 -24.96 19.08 -4.04
CA PRO A 489 -24.61 19.44 -5.41
C PRO A 489 -23.37 20.35 -5.52
N GLU A 490 -23.01 21.08 -4.47
CA GLU A 490 -21.80 21.94 -4.46
C GLU A 490 -20.50 21.15 -4.65
N HIS A 491 -20.49 19.85 -4.33
CA HIS A 491 -19.33 18.98 -4.57
C HIS A 491 -19.03 18.78 -6.05
N LEU A 492 -19.99 19.03 -6.95
CA LEU A 492 -19.76 18.99 -8.40
C LEU A 492 -18.69 20.00 -8.82
N GLU A 493 -18.51 21.08 -8.05
CA GLU A 493 -17.51 22.11 -8.31
C GLU A 493 -16.07 21.57 -8.26
N TRP A 494 -15.83 20.50 -7.50
CA TRP A 494 -14.50 19.92 -7.32
C TRP A 494 -13.85 19.53 -8.65
N ILE A 495 -14.66 19.00 -9.57
CA ILE A 495 -14.21 18.45 -10.84
C ILE A 495 -14.88 19.12 -12.04
N ARG A 496 -15.61 20.24 -11.85
CA ARG A 496 -16.43 20.87 -12.90
C ARG A 496 -15.63 21.10 -14.18
N THR A 497 -14.46 21.72 -14.07
CA THR A 497 -13.58 22.03 -15.21
C THR A 497 -13.17 20.77 -15.97
N TRP A 498 -12.73 19.73 -15.25
CA TRP A 498 -12.32 18.45 -15.84
C TRP A 498 -13.49 17.69 -16.47
N MET A 499 -14.67 17.75 -15.84
CA MET A 499 -15.88 17.12 -16.36
C MET A 499 -16.36 17.82 -17.63
N THR A 500 -16.31 19.16 -17.70
CA THR A 500 -16.60 19.91 -18.93
C THR A 500 -15.70 19.47 -20.08
N HIS A 501 -14.40 19.27 -19.81
CA HIS A 501 -13.45 18.75 -20.78
C HIS A 501 -13.78 17.31 -21.23
N ILE A 502 -14.17 16.42 -20.31
CA ILE A 502 -14.59 15.04 -20.67
C ILE A 502 -15.88 15.07 -21.50
N LEU A 503 -16.83 15.93 -21.16
CA LEU A 503 -18.13 16.01 -21.84
C LEU A 503 -18.03 16.58 -23.25
N SER A 504 -16.97 17.33 -23.58
CA SER A 504 -16.66 17.82 -24.92
C SER A 504 -15.87 16.84 -25.78
N MET A 505 -15.38 15.71 -25.23
CA MET A 505 -14.63 14.72 -26.00
C MET A 505 -15.48 14.06 -27.10
N PRO A 506 -14.87 13.73 -28.26
CA PRO A 506 -15.56 13.07 -29.37
C PRO A 506 -16.08 11.71 -28.94
N ARG A 507 -17.22 11.30 -29.52
CA ARG A 507 -17.85 9.98 -29.33
C ARG A 507 -18.18 9.58 -27.89
N ARG A 508 -17.96 10.46 -26.90
CA ARG A 508 -18.20 10.16 -25.48
C ARG A 508 -19.65 9.72 -25.19
N ARG A 509 -20.63 10.21 -25.95
CA ARG A 509 -22.06 9.84 -25.80
C ARG A 509 -22.35 8.39 -26.14
N GLU A 510 -21.49 7.72 -26.91
CA GLU A 510 -21.66 6.31 -27.31
C GLU A 510 -21.31 5.35 -26.16
N ILE A 511 -20.44 5.77 -25.25
CA ILE A 511 -19.84 4.88 -24.25
C ILE A 511 -20.05 5.31 -22.80
N LEU A 512 -20.12 6.62 -22.53
CA LEU A 512 -20.10 7.16 -21.17
C LEU A 512 -21.52 7.47 -20.66
N LYS A 513 -21.89 6.81 -19.57
CA LYS A 513 -23.08 7.07 -18.75
C LYS A 513 -22.65 7.56 -17.37
N ILE A 514 -23.16 8.71 -16.94
CA ILE A 514 -22.88 9.29 -15.63
C ILE A 514 -24.16 9.27 -14.79
N LEU A 515 -24.08 8.66 -13.61
CA LEU A 515 -25.15 8.59 -12.62
C LEU A 515 -24.71 9.31 -11.34
N LEU A 516 -25.37 10.42 -11.05
CA LEU A 516 -25.12 11.25 -9.88
C LEU A 516 -26.18 10.98 -8.81
N PHE A 517 -25.77 10.60 -7.61
CA PHE A 517 -26.66 10.36 -6.48
C PHE A 517 -26.41 11.39 -5.38
N VAL A 518 -27.40 12.26 -5.13
CA VAL A 518 -27.32 13.33 -4.12
C VAL A 518 -28.06 12.90 -2.86
N THR A 519 -27.31 12.61 -1.80
CA THR A 519 -27.85 12.00 -0.57
C THR A 519 -28.47 13.00 0.42
N ARG A 520 -28.14 14.28 0.33
CA ARG A 520 -28.67 15.36 1.19
C ARG A 520 -28.93 16.64 0.38
N PRO A 521 -29.86 16.62 -0.60
CA PRO A 521 -30.18 17.82 -1.38
C PRO A 521 -30.81 18.88 -0.48
N ARG A 522 -30.51 20.18 -0.70
CA ARG A 522 -31.18 21.27 0.03
C ARG A 522 -32.61 21.45 -0.49
N SER A 523 -32.81 21.22 -1.78
CA SER A 523 -34.12 21.18 -2.42
C SER A 523 -34.15 20.12 -3.52
N THR A 524 -35.29 19.48 -3.72
CA THR A 524 -35.50 18.58 -4.87
C THR A 524 -35.37 19.30 -6.22
N LYS A 525 -35.55 20.63 -6.25
CA LYS A 525 -35.36 21.47 -7.44
C LYS A 525 -33.92 21.52 -7.94
N GLU A 526 -32.93 21.23 -7.09
CA GLU A 526 -31.51 21.19 -7.46
C GLU A 526 -31.17 19.91 -8.25
N ILE A 527 -32.07 18.93 -8.27
CA ILE A 527 -31.87 17.64 -8.92
C ILE A 527 -32.50 17.68 -10.31
N HIS A 528 -31.69 18.04 -11.29
CA HIS A 528 -32.07 18.04 -12.70
C HIS A 528 -31.05 17.23 -13.50
N SER A 529 -31.54 16.31 -14.34
CA SER A 529 -30.70 15.52 -15.24
C SER A 529 -30.38 16.35 -16.49
N PRO A 530 -29.14 16.82 -16.71
CA PRO A 530 -28.84 17.72 -17.82
C PRO A 530 -28.94 17.04 -19.20
N SER A 531 -28.84 15.71 -19.26
CA SER A 531 -28.95 14.95 -20.50
C SER A 531 -29.28 13.47 -20.23
N SER A 532 -29.63 12.70 -21.26
CA SER A 532 -29.81 11.24 -21.13
C SER A 532 -28.55 10.51 -20.65
N SER A 533 -27.37 11.02 -21.00
CA SER A 533 -26.06 10.50 -20.59
C SER A 533 -25.60 10.94 -19.20
N VAL A 534 -26.23 11.95 -18.60
CA VAL A 534 -25.89 12.49 -17.28
C VAL A 534 -27.16 12.62 -16.46
N GLN A 535 -27.40 11.65 -15.60
CA GLN A 535 -28.62 11.53 -14.83
C GLN A 535 -28.35 11.83 -13.36
N MET A 536 -29.25 12.57 -12.72
CA MET A 536 -29.15 12.93 -11.31
C MET A 536 -30.35 12.40 -10.53
N PHE A 537 -30.08 11.74 -9.42
CA PHE A 537 -31.08 11.08 -8.57
C PHE A 537 -30.95 11.53 -7.10
N PRO A 538 -32.08 11.69 -6.38
CA PRO A 538 -32.05 11.87 -4.93
C PRO A 538 -31.74 10.56 -4.22
N GLY A 539 -31.07 10.64 -3.07
CA GLY A 539 -30.89 9.52 -2.16
C GLY A 539 -29.68 8.64 -2.47
N ARG A 540 -29.69 7.42 -1.93
CA ARG A 540 -28.62 6.43 -2.12
C ARG A 540 -28.97 5.48 -3.27
N PRO A 541 -28.00 5.06 -4.09
CA PRO A 541 -28.25 4.08 -5.14
C PRO A 541 -28.60 2.71 -4.55
N ASN A 542 -29.48 1.98 -5.24
CA ASN A 542 -29.60 0.54 -5.03
C ASN A 542 -28.44 -0.16 -5.78
N ILE A 543 -27.39 -0.50 -5.03
CA ILE A 543 -26.16 -1.07 -5.58
C ILE A 543 -26.45 -2.37 -6.33
N GLN A 544 -27.23 -3.28 -5.74
CA GLN A 544 -27.51 -4.57 -6.36
C GLN A 544 -28.24 -4.41 -7.70
N ALA A 545 -29.27 -3.56 -7.73
CA ALA A 545 -30.04 -3.31 -8.95
C ALA A 545 -29.17 -2.71 -10.06
N LEU A 546 -28.27 -1.78 -9.74
CA LEU A 546 -27.37 -1.18 -10.73
C LEU A 546 -26.34 -2.19 -11.24
N ILE A 547 -25.77 -3.04 -10.38
CA ILE A 547 -24.88 -4.12 -10.81
C ILE A 547 -25.63 -5.14 -11.70
N ASP A 548 -26.86 -5.50 -11.34
CA ASP A 548 -27.68 -6.44 -12.11
C ASP A 548 -28.04 -5.88 -13.49
N GLN A 549 -28.38 -4.58 -13.57
CA GLN A 549 -28.62 -3.90 -14.83
C GLN A 549 -27.35 -3.86 -15.70
N GLU A 550 -26.21 -3.47 -15.13
CA GLU A 550 -24.94 -3.41 -15.89
C GLU A 550 -24.46 -4.79 -16.34
N MET A 551 -24.77 -5.86 -15.59
CA MET A 551 -24.47 -7.22 -16.01
C MET A 551 -25.33 -7.64 -17.22
N GLN A 552 -26.61 -7.25 -17.25
CA GLN A 552 -27.51 -7.56 -18.36
C GLN A 552 -27.14 -6.81 -19.65
N GLU A 553 -26.76 -5.54 -19.51
CA GLU A 553 -26.37 -4.67 -20.63
C GLU A 553 -24.86 -4.71 -20.94
N GLY A 554 -24.10 -5.50 -20.18
CA GLY A 554 -22.64 -5.53 -20.21
C GLY A 554 -22.06 -6.19 -21.46
N ILE A 555 -20.97 -5.63 -21.94
CA ILE A 555 -20.17 -6.13 -23.06
C ILE A 555 -18.85 -6.68 -22.53
N GLY A 556 -18.51 -7.91 -22.92
CA GLY A 556 -17.23 -8.54 -22.61
C GLY A 556 -16.96 -8.76 -21.12
N ALA A 557 -15.68 -8.85 -20.78
CA ALA A 557 -15.25 -8.85 -19.39
C ALA A 557 -15.47 -7.46 -18.77
N ALA A 558 -15.74 -7.44 -17.48
CA ALA A 558 -16.05 -6.23 -16.76
C ALA A 558 -15.09 -5.92 -15.62
N CYS A 559 -15.00 -4.64 -15.28
CA CYS A 559 -14.32 -4.18 -14.09
C CYS A 559 -15.21 -3.21 -13.34
N VAL A 560 -15.42 -3.47 -12.05
CA VAL A 560 -16.05 -2.54 -11.14
C VAL A 560 -14.99 -1.99 -10.20
N SER A 561 -14.66 -0.70 -10.35
CA SER A 561 -13.73 0.00 -9.46
C SER A 561 -14.52 0.82 -8.43
N THR A 562 -14.10 0.83 -7.18
CA THR A 562 -14.67 1.67 -6.12
C THR A 562 -13.62 2.47 -5.39
N CYS A 563 -13.91 3.75 -5.18
CA CYS A 563 -13.16 4.61 -4.28
C CYS A 563 -14.14 5.43 -3.43
N GLY A 564 -14.17 5.17 -2.13
CA GLY A 564 -15.18 5.78 -1.26
C GLY A 564 -15.17 5.29 0.17
N THR A 565 -16.35 5.31 0.81
CA THR A 565 -16.50 4.82 2.18
C THR A 565 -16.40 3.29 2.23
N GLY A 566 -15.79 2.73 3.28
CA GLY A 566 -15.68 1.27 3.42
C GLY A 566 -17.03 0.52 3.39
N ALA A 567 -18.13 1.17 3.80
CA ALA A 567 -19.47 0.59 3.66
C ALA A 567 -19.91 0.42 2.20
N LEU A 568 -19.67 1.43 1.35
CA LEU A 568 -19.96 1.36 -0.08
C LEU A 568 -19.16 0.22 -0.73
N SER A 569 -17.87 0.12 -0.41
CA SER A 569 -17.03 -0.93 -0.96
C SER A 569 -17.43 -2.33 -0.51
N ASP A 570 -17.79 -2.50 0.77
CA ASP A 570 -18.27 -3.78 1.30
C ASP A 570 -19.60 -4.21 0.64
N ASP A 571 -20.51 -3.26 0.39
CA ASP A 571 -21.78 -3.52 -0.30
C ASP A 571 -21.57 -3.84 -1.80
N LEU A 572 -20.67 -3.13 -2.48
CA LEU A 572 -20.28 -3.42 -3.87
C LEU A 572 -19.61 -4.79 -4.00
N ARG A 573 -18.63 -5.09 -3.13
CA ARG A 573 -17.99 -6.41 -3.05
C ARG A 573 -19.03 -7.51 -2.92
N LYS A 574 -20.01 -7.34 -2.03
CA LYS A 574 -21.10 -8.30 -1.84
C LYS A 574 -21.90 -8.48 -3.13
N ALA A 575 -22.31 -7.40 -3.78
CA ALA A 575 -23.12 -7.44 -5.00
C ALA A 575 -22.38 -8.14 -6.16
N ILE A 576 -21.11 -7.80 -6.37
CA ILE A 576 -20.28 -8.36 -7.44
C ILE A 576 -19.99 -9.84 -7.20
N ARG A 577 -19.63 -10.21 -5.97
CA ARG A 577 -19.36 -11.59 -5.58
C ARG A 577 -20.54 -12.55 -5.84
N GLN A 578 -21.77 -12.04 -5.82
CA GLN A 578 -22.96 -12.83 -6.19
C GLN A 578 -23.09 -13.08 -7.70
N ARG A 579 -22.28 -12.41 -8.53
CA ARG A 579 -22.31 -12.44 -10.00
C ARG A 579 -21.04 -12.99 -10.65
N GLU A 580 -19.95 -13.15 -9.91
CA GLU A 580 -18.66 -13.67 -10.42
C GLU A 580 -18.76 -15.04 -11.11
N THR A 581 -19.76 -15.87 -10.79
CA THR A 581 -19.99 -17.16 -11.46
C THR A 581 -20.72 -17.05 -12.79
N ASN A 582 -21.38 -15.92 -13.04
CA ASN A 582 -22.24 -15.69 -14.20
C ASN A 582 -21.65 -14.65 -15.16
N TRP A 583 -20.79 -13.76 -14.66
CA TRP A 583 -20.17 -12.68 -15.40
C TRP A 583 -18.69 -12.59 -15.03
N ASN A 584 -17.82 -12.49 -16.04
CA ASN A 584 -16.40 -12.26 -15.84
C ASN A 584 -16.15 -10.82 -15.39
N VAL A 585 -16.33 -10.56 -14.10
CA VAL A 585 -16.25 -9.24 -13.49
C VAL A 585 -15.13 -9.19 -12.46
N ASP A 586 -14.16 -8.30 -12.64
CA ASP A 586 -13.13 -7.98 -11.65
C ASP A 586 -13.61 -6.86 -10.72
N PHE A 587 -13.29 -6.97 -9.43
CA PHE A 587 -13.55 -5.92 -8.45
C PHE A 587 -12.24 -5.26 -8.04
N ARG A 588 -12.17 -3.92 -8.16
CA ARG A 588 -11.02 -3.11 -7.79
C ARG A 588 -11.42 -2.16 -6.69
N GLU A 589 -10.72 -2.22 -5.58
CA GLU A 589 -11.00 -1.36 -4.44
C GLU A 589 -9.77 -0.52 -4.11
N GLU A 590 -10.01 0.78 -4.04
CA GLU A 590 -9.01 1.78 -3.67
C GLU A 590 -9.50 2.56 -2.47
N SER A 591 -8.88 2.27 -1.31
CA SER A 591 -9.25 2.87 -0.03
C SER A 591 -8.14 3.80 0.45
N PHE A 592 -8.45 5.10 0.47
CA PHE A 592 -7.59 6.13 1.06
C PHE A 592 -7.89 6.19 2.57
N SER A 593 -7.55 5.12 3.31
CA SER A 593 -7.95 4.91 4.72
C SER A 593 -6.89 5.37 5.75
N TRP A 594 -6.07 6.36 5.39
CA TRP A 594 -4.97 6.85 6.23
C TRP A 594 -5.35 7.96 7.20
#